data_AF-Q1HEA9-F1
#
_entry.id   AF-Q1HEA9-F1
#
_cell.length_a   1.000
_cell.length_b   1.000
_cell.length_c   1.000
_cell.angle_alpha   90.00
_cell.angle_beta   90.00
_cell.angle_gamma   90.00
#
_symmetry.space_group_name_H-M   'P 1'
#
loop_
_entity.id
_entity.type
_entity.pdbx_description
1 polymer ?
#
loop_
_entity_poly.entity_id
_entity_poly.type
_entity_poly.pdbx_seq_one_letter_code
_entity_poly.pdbx_strand_id
1 'polypeptide(L)'
;EHMPGCDKNLISQIVDIDGIWEGTRDFVACNHLRSYKYYSDSILNPEGFTGYPCSDGGVFESGRCFPCGDGACPFMGHHADKFRRPNGAEKMKFYLNTADAKPFGRFRYKVTVTIRGNRALLLTGTMSVAIYGTQGNTRQYQIRKGHLKPGNTYEAYIDTETDAGEVTKMKFIWDNSVINPLF
;
A
#
# COMPACT_ATOMS: atom_id res chain seq x y z
N GLU A 1 -1.87 -1.52 16.80
CA GLU A 1 -2.35 -2.09 15.52
C GLU A 1 -3.36 -1.14 14.92
N HIS A 2 -3.26 -0.82 13.63
CA HIS A 2 -4.12 0.15 12.97
C HIS A 2 -4.41 -0.30 11.56
N MET A 3 -5.65 -0.74 11.33
CA MET A 3 -6.15 -1.08 10.00
C MET A 3 -6.79 0.16 9.38
N PRO A 4 -6.57 0.45 8.09
CA PRO A 4 -7.21 1.57 7.42
C PRO A 4 -8.75 1.51 7.56
N GLY A 5 -9.37 2.67 7.76
CA GLY A 5 -10.82 2.78 7.94
C GLY A 5 -11.36 2.20 9.26
N CYS A 6 -10.51 2.01 10.27
CA CYS A 6 -10.92 1.67 11.64
C CYS A 6 -10.49 2.75 12.62
N ASP A 7 -11.40 3.12 13.52
CA ASP A 7 -11.09 3.99 14.66
C ASP A 7 -10.18 3.28 15.66
N LYS A 8 -9.54 4.08 16.51
CA LYS A 8 -8.68 3.59 17.59
C LYS A 8 -9.49 3.45 18.87
N ASN A 9 -9.25 2.36 19.60
CA ASN A 9 -9.67 2.27 20.99
C ASN A 9 -8.93 3.33 21.81
N LEU A 10 -9.60 3.89 22.82
CA LEU A 10 -8.97 4.75 23.82
C LEU A 10 -7.90 3.96 24.57
N ILE A 11 -6.73 4.58 24.77
CA ILE A 11 -5.65 3.96 25.53
C ILE A 11 -6.03 4.05 27.01
N SER A 12 -6.31 2.90 27.63
CA SER A 12 -6.58 2.76 29.06
C SER A 12 -5.59 1.79 29.69
N GLN A 13 -5.16 2.06 30.92
CA GLN A 13 -4.35 1.13 31.73
C GLN A 13 -5.20 0.01 32.34
N ILE A 14 -6.52 0.15 32.34
CA ILE A 14 -7.49 -0.83 32.85
C ILE A 14 -8.34 -1.28 31.66
N VAL A 15 -8.25 -2.57 31.32
CA VAL A 15 -9.01 -3.20 30.24
C VAL A 15 -9.93 -4.25 30.86
N ASP A 16 -11.23 -3.98 30.84
CA ASP A 16 -12.27 -4.89 31.29
C ASP A 16 -12.59 -5.89 30.17
N ILE A 17 -11.83 -6.99 30.13
CA ILE A 17 -11.90 -7.99 29.04
C ILE A 17 -13.27 -8.67 29.03
N ASP A 18 -13.81 -9.02 30.19
CA ASP A 18 -15.11 -9.67 30.32
C ASP A 18 -16.22 -8.72 29.84
N GLY A 19 -16.16 -7.44 30.25
CA GLY A 19 -17.12 -6.46 29.77
C GLY A 19 -17.02 -6.15 28.27
N ILE A 20 -15.82 -6.22 27.67
CA ILE A 20 -15.65 -6.11 26.21
C ILE A 20 -16.27 -7.32 25.51
N TRP A 21 -16.05 -8.53 26.03
CA TRP A 21 -16.54 -9.77 25.44
C TRP A 21 -18.07 -9.90 25.55
N GLU A 22 -18.63 -9.51 26.69
CA GLU A 22 -20.07 -9.53 26.96
C GLU A 22 -20.82 -8.34 26.34
N GLY A 23 -20.10 -7.37 25.79
CA GLY A 23 -20.67 -6.16 25.17
C GLY A 23 -21.21 -5.13 26.16
N THR A 24 -20.78 -5.19 27.43
CA THR A 24 -21.12 -4.22 28.48
C THR A 24 -20.13 -3.04 28.53
N ARG A 25 -19.05 -3.10 27.74
CA ARG A 25 -18.04 -2.04 27.58
C ARG A 25 -17.86 -1.66 26.12
N ASP A 26 -17.69 -0.36 25.88
CA ASP A 26 -17.41 0.17 24.55
C ASP A 26 -16.05 -0.31 24.04
N PHE A 27 -16.07 -1.01 22.91
CA PHE A 27 -14.87 -1.50 22.23
C PHE A 27 -15.02 -1.34 20.72
N VAL A 28 -14.09 -0.61 20.11
CA VAL A 28 -13.95 -0.50 18.66
C VAL A 28 -13.37 -1.81 18.13
N ALA A 29 -14.25 -2.78 17.90
CA ALA A 29 -13.91 -4.10 17.39
C ALA A 29 -13.40 -4.07 15.93
N CYS A 30 -13.50 -2.93 15.23
CA CYS A 30 -13.20 -2.83 13.80
C CYS A 30 -11.86 -3.46 13.42
N ASN A 31 -10.76 -3.13 14.11
CA ASN A 31 -9.43 -3.70 13.83
C ASN A 31 -9.41 -5.22 13.99
N HIS A 32 -10.02 -5.74 15.06
CA HIS A 32 -10.10 -7.18 15.32
C HIS A 32 -10.87 -7.91 14.22
N LEU A 33 -12.00 -7.33 13.78
CA LEU A 33 -12.87 -7.89 12.75
C LEU A 33 -12.27 -7.79 11.33
N ARG A 34 -11.16 -7.06 11.10
CA ARG A 34 -10.53 -6.99 9.77
C ARG A 34 -9.94 -8.31 9.30
N SER A 35 -9.47 -9.14 10.23
CA SER A 35 -8.87 -10.45 9.95
C SER A 35 -9.76 -11.32 9.05
N TYR A 36 -10.99 -11.62 9.48
CA TYR A 36 -11.91 -12.45 8.68
C TYR A 36 -12.47 -11.68 7.47
N LYS A 37 -12.57 -10.34 7.53
CA LYS A 37 -13.02 -9.53 6.39
C LYS A 37 -12.03 -9.61 5.22
N TYR A 38 -10.73 -9.56 5.52
CA TYR A 38 -9.69 -9.77 4.53
C TYR A 38 -9.64 -11.22 4.06
N TYR A 39 -9.76 -12.20 4.96
CA TYR A 39 -9.85 -13.61 4.57
C TYR A 39 -11.01 -13.84 3.60
N SER A 40 -12.21 -13.35 3.91
CA SER A 40 -13.40 -13.48 3.07
C SER A 40 -13.21 -12.85 1.68
N ASP A 41 -12.57 -11.68 1.59
CA ASP A 41 -12.31 -11.02 0.31
C ASP A 41 -11.21 -11.73 -0.51
N SER A 42 -10.21 -12.32 0.17
CA SER A 42 -9.12 -13.07 -0.47
C SER A 42 -9.57 -14.35 -1.19
N ILE A 43 -10.75 -14.88 -0.85
CA ILE A 43 -11.33 -16.05 -1.53
C ILE A 43 -11.52 -15.74 -3.01
N LEU A 44 -12.08 -14.56 -3.30
CA LEU A 44 -12.42 -14.11 -4.66
C LEU A 44 -11.30 -13.29 -5.30
N ASN A 45 -10.48 -12.61 -4.50
CA ASN A 45 -9.47 -11.65 -4.97
C ASN A 45 -8.05 -11.97 -4.47
N PRO A 46 -7.50 -13.18 -4.69
CA PRO A 46 -6.23 -13.61 -4.09
C PRO A 46 -5.03 -12.72 -4.42
N GLU A 47 -4.91 -12.30 -5.69
CA GLU A 47 -3.75 -11.55 -6.19
C GLU A 47 -3.59 -10.17 -5.53
N GLY A 48 -4.71 -9.57 -5.13
CA GLY A 48 -4.74 -8.32 -4.37
C GLY A 48 -4.23 -8.46 -2.93
N PHE A 49 -3.88 -9.66 -2.48
CA PHE A 49 -3.35 -9.91 -1.13
C PHE A 49 -1.93 -10.48 -1.16
N THR A 50 -1.13 -10.10 -2.15
CA THR A 50 0.27 -10.50 -2.27
C THR A 50 1.10 -10.02 -1.06
N GLY A 51 1.62 -10.96 -0.28
CA GLY A 51 2.42 -10.71 0.92
C GLY A 51 3.93 -10.73 0.64
N TYR A 52 4.62 -9.63 0.92
CA TYR A 52 6.05 -9.48 0.67
C TYR A 52 6.87 -9.94 1.89
N PRO A 53 7.79 -10.92 1.74
CA PRO A 53 8.65 -11.35 2.84
C PRO A 53 9.55 -10.18 3.27
N CYS A 54 9.49 -9.81 4.54
CA CYS A 54 10.23 -8.66 5.06
C CYS A 54 10.53 -8.81 6.55
N SER A 55 11.56 -8.12 7.06
CA SER A 55 11.97 -8.22 8.48
C SER A 55 10.97 -7.56 9.42
N ASP A 56 10.46 -6.40 9.03
CA ASP A 56 9.56 -5.55 9.79
C ASP A 56 8.79 -4.57 8.87
N GLY A 57 7.75 -3.94 9.44
CA GLY A 57 6.88 -3.04 8.70
C GLY A 57 7.58 -1.75 8.24
N GLY A 58 8.57 -1.23 8.98
CA GLY A 58 9.30 -0.03 8.58
C GLY A 58 10.17 -0.26 7.35
N VAL A 59 10.82 -1.43 7.28
CA VAL A 59 11.56 -1.86 6.08
C VAL A 59 10.61 -2.04 4.89
N PHE A 60 9.44 -2.63 5.10
CA PHE A 60 8.42 -2.78 4.05
C PHE A 60 7.93 -1.43 3.51
N GLU A 61 7.60 -0.47 4.39
CA GLU A 61 7.15 0.86 3.99
C GLU A 61 8.23 1.66 3.24
N SER A 62 9.50 1.42 3.55
CA SER A 62 10.62 1.98 2.78
C SER A 62 10.81 1.35 1.39
N GLY A 63 10.07 0.29 1.07
CA GLY A 63 10.08 -0.38 -0.23
C GLY A 63 11.22 -1.38 -0.45
N ARG A 64 12.06 -1.63 0.55
CA ARG A 64 13.23 -2.52 0.45
C ARG A 64 12.92 -4.01 0.24
N CYS A 65 11.66 -4.40 0.37
CA CYS A 65 11.18 -5.78 0.25
C CYS A 65 10.36 -6.02 -1.03
N PHE A 66 10.51 -5.16 -2.04
CA PHE A 66 9.83 -5.25 -3.32
C PHE A 66 10.87 -5.32 -4.47
N PRO A 67 10.62 -6.09 -5.55
CA PRO A 67 9.45 -6.94 -5.81
C PRO A 67 9.50 -8.25 -5.00
N CYS A 68 8.60 -9.19 -5.30
CA CYS A 68 8.80 -10.58 -4.90
C CYS A 68 10.17 -11.06 -5.42
N GLY A 69 10.93 -11.76 -4.57
CA GLY A 69 12.24 -12.32 -4.94
C GLY A 69 12.12 -13.49 -5.92
N ASP A 70 13.13 -14.35 -5.94
CA ASP A 70 13.25 -15.48 -6.90
C ASP A 70 12.17 -16.58 -6.76
N GLY A 71 11.21 -16.41 -5.85
CA GLY A 71 10.02 -17.24 -5.71
C GLY A 71 8.74 -16.39 -5.63
N ALA A 72 7.61 -17.00 -5.97
CA ALA A 72 6.31 -16.33 -5.85
C ALA A 72 6.04 -15.92 -4.39
N CYS A 73 5.61 -14.68 -4.17
CA CYS A 73 5.09 -14.26 -2.88
C CYS A 73 3.83 -15.08 -2.52
N PRO A 74 3.61 -15.42 -1.23
CA PRO A 74 2.33 -15.96 -0.81
C PRO A 74 1.20 -14.94 -0.98
N PHE A 75 -0.01 -15.43 -1.22
CA PHE A 75 -1.21 -14.64 -1.00
C PHE A 75 -1.67 -14.78 0.45
N MET A 76 -2.00 -13.67 1.10
CA MET A 76 -2.63 -13.69 2.41
C MET A 76 -4.07 -14.18 2.27
N GLY A 77 -4.49 -15.07 3.17
CA GLY A 77 -5.87 -15.54 3.29
C GLY A 77 -6.09 -16.93 2.69
N HIS A 78 -7.16 -17.09 1.91
CA HIS A 78 -7.67 -18.41 1.51
C HIS A 78 -6.68 -19.25 0.72
N HIS A 79 -5.86 -18.62 -0.13
CA HIS A 79 -4.92 -19.28 -1.03
C HIS A 79 -3.47 -19.30 -0.50
N ALA A 80 -3.26 -19.05 0.79
CA ALA A 80 -1.93 -19.03 1.41
C ALA A 80 -1.24 -20.40 1.44
N ASP A 81 -2.03 -21.48 1.40
CA ASP A 81 -1.60 -22.87 1.34
C ASP A 81 -0.83 -23.22 0.06
N LYS A 82 -1.05 -22.47 -1.02
CA LYS A 82 -0.34 -22.63 -2.30
C LYS A 82 1.14 -22.22 -2.23
N PHE A 83 1.53 -21.45 -1.22
CA PHE A 83 2.91 -21.05 -1.05
C PHE A 83 3.76 -22.17 -0.46
N ARG A 84 4.75 -22.64 -1.23
CA ARG A 84 5.68 -23.65 -0.77
C ARG A 84 6.75 -23.01 0.12
N ARG A 85 6.63 -23.22 1.42
CA ARG A 85 7.60 -22.72 2.40
C ARG A 85 9.01 -23.29 2.10
N PRO A 86 10.06 -22.45 2.13
CA PRO A 86 11.44 -22.93 2.10
C PRO A 86 11.75 -23.88 3.26
N ASN A 87 12.54 -24.92 3.00
CA ASN A 87 12.95 -25.88 4.04
C ASN A 87 13.71 -25.17 5.17
N GLY A 88 13.40 -25.52 6.41
CA GLY A 88 14.03 -24.93 7.60
C GLY A 88 13.58 -23.51 7.95
N ALA A 89 12.68 -22.91 7.17
CA ALA A 89 12.09 -21.63 7.53
C ALA A 89 10.99 -21.80 8.59
N GLU A 90 11.15 -21.13 9.73
CA GLU A 90 10.13 -21.04 10.78
C GLU A 90 9.74 -19.58 11.01
N LYS A 91 8.46 -19.33 11.32
CA LYS A 91 7.93 -17.99 11.69
C LYS A 91 8.26 -16.88 10.67
N MET A 92 8.09 -17.17 9.38
CA MET A 92 8.25 -16.17 8.31
C MET A 92 7.26 -15.01 8.49
N LYS A 93 7.73 -13.79 8.23
CA LYS A 93 6.91 -12.57 8.27
C LYS A 93 6.70 -12.03 6.86
N PHE A 94 5.45 -11.70 6.57
CA PHE A 94 5.04 -11.11 5.31
C PHE A 94 4.27 -9.82 5.59
N TYR A 95 4.43 -8.85 4.71
CA TYR A 95 3.82 -7.53 4.84
C TYR A 95 3.11 -7.16 3.53
N LEU A 96 1.96 -6.52 3.65
CA LEU A 96 1.20 -5.94 2.55
C LEU A 96 0.33 -4.80 3.09
N ASN A 97 -0.18 -3.96 2.19
CA ASN A 97 -1.16 -2.94 2.51
C ASN A 97 -2.53 -3.33 1.94
N THR A 98 -3.60 -2.94 2.64
CA THR A 98 -4.99 -3.15 2.21
C THR A 98 -5.74 -1.81 2.16
N ALA A 99 -6.88 -1.81 1.50
CA ALA A 99 -7.83 -0.71 1.57
C ALA A 99 -8.40 -0.47 2.98
N ASP A 100 -9.03 0.68 3.12
CA ASP A 100 -9.99 1.00 4.16
C ASP A 100 -11.38 0.37 3.94
N ALA A 101 -11.82 0.15 2.70
CA ALA A 101 -13.13 -0.44 2.38
C ALA A 101 -13.04 -1.57 1.33
N LYS A 102 -14.08 -2.41 1.21
CA LYS A 102 -14.12 -3.44 0.17
C LYS A 102 -14.19 -2.79 -1.23
N PRO A 103 -13.53 -3.35 -2.25
CA PRO A 103 -12.57 -4.47 -2.18
C PRO A 103 -11.26 -4.05 -1.49
N PHE A 104 -10.77 -4.90 -0.58
CA PHE A 104 -9.61 -4.59 0.27
C PHE A 104 -8.27 -4.85 -0.41
N GLY A 105 -8.23 -5.77 -1.37
CA GLY A 105 -7.01 -6.14 -2.08
C GLY A 105 -6.35 -4.94 -2.77
N ARG A 106 -5.02 -4.94 -2.84
CA ARG A 106 -4.21 -3.92 -3.48
C ARG A 106 -3.07 -4.52 -4.30
N PHE A 107 -2.73 -3.85 -5.38
CA PHE A 107 -1.63 -4.20 -6.28
C PHE A 107 -0.51 -3.18 -6.12
N ARG A 108 0.64 -3.64 -5.61
CA ARG A 108 1.78 -2.77 -5.30
C ARG A 108 2.66 -2.57 -6.53
N TYR A 109 2.93 -1.31 -6.88
CA TYR A 109 3.85 -0.93 -7.94
C TYR A 109 4.98 -0.09 -7.38
N LYS A 110 6.19 -0.34 -7.87
CA LYS A 110 7.33 0.58 -7.73
C LYS A 110 7.32 1.55 -8.91
N VAL A 111 7.21 2.84 -8.62
CA VAL A 111 7.26 3.89 -9.63
C VAL A 111 8.53 4.71 -9.44
N THR A 112 9.27 4.89 -10.54
CA THR A 112 10.45 5.74 -10.60
C THR A 112 10.22 6.85 -11.62
N VAL A 113 10.30 8.11 -11.16
CA VAL A 113 10.08 9.30 -11.99
C VAL A 113 11.35 10.14 -12.01
N THR A 114 11.94 10.30 -13.19
CA THR A 114 13.06 11.25 -13.41
C THR A 114 12.52 12.51 -14.07
N ILE A 115 12.65 13.64 -13.38
CA ILE A 115 12.20 14.93 -13.92
C ILE A 115 13.29 15.48 -14.82
N ARG A 116 12.98 15.74 -16.10
CA ARG A 116 13.87 16.47 -17.02
C ARG A 116 13.32 17.87 -17.26
N GLY A 117 14.18 18.88 -17.29
CA GLY A 117 13.78 20.26 -17.53
C GLY A 117 14.96 21.20 -17.69
N ASN A 118 14.75 22.28 -18.45
CA ASN A 118 15.78 23.27 -18.78
C ASN A 118 15.95 24.37 -17.73
N ARG A 119 15.07 24.41 -16.71
CA ARG A 119 15.16 25.38 -15.62
C ARG A 119 15.89 24.74 -14.44
N ALA A 120 16.95 25.37 -13.95
CA ALA A 120 17.61 25.02 -12.68
C ALA A 120 16.76 25.36 -11.44
N LEU A 121 15.54 25.89 -11.65
CA LEU A 121 14.66 26.35 -10.59
C LEU A 121 13.98 25.17 -9.90
N LEU A 122 14.13 25.15 -8.58
CA LEU A 122 13.41 24.29 -7.66
C LEU A 122 11.90 24.59 -7.78
N LEU A 123 11.11 23.62 -8.23
CA LEU A 123 9.65 23.74 -8.29
C LEU A 123 9.07 23.23 -6.97
N THR A 124 8.07 23.90 -6.41
CA THR A 124 7.36 23.39 -5.22
C THR A 124 5.99 22.93 -5.65
N GLY A 125 5.68 21.65 -5.46
CA GLY A 125 4.40 21.13 -5.92
C GLY A 125 4.14 19.70 -5.50
N THR A 126 3.06 19.16 -6.04
CA THR A 126 2.66 17.77 -5.86
C THR A 126 2.77 17.04 -7.20
N MET A 127 3.58 15.99 -7.22
CA MET A 127 3.80 15.12 -8.36
C MET A 127 2.99 13.86 -8.19
N SER A 128 2.15 13.55 -9.18
CA SER A 128 1.29 12.38 -9.19
C SER A 128 1.37 11.64 -10.52
N VAL A 129 1.08 10.34 -10.49
CA VAL A 129 1.08 9.47 -11.67
C VAL A 129 -0.18 8.62 -11.74
N ALA A 130 -0.58 8.25 -12.94
CA ALA A 130 -1.58 7.21 -13.17
C ALA A 130 -1.01 6.20 -14.18
N ILE A 131 -1.15 4.91 -13.86
CA ILE A 131 -0.67 3.79 -14.67
C ILE A 131 -1.81 3.34 -15.59
N TYR A 132 -1.49 3.07 -16.85
CA TYR A 132 -2.39 2.54 -17.87
C TYR A 132 -1.77 1.27 -18.43
N GLY A 133 -2.56 0.22 -18.53
CA GLY A 133 -2.12 -1.07 -19.03
C GLY A 133 -3.24 -1.80 -19.75
N THR A 134 -3.00 -3.07 -20.05
CA THR A 134 -3.91 -3.92 -20.82
C THR A 134 -5.22 -4.24 -20.10
N GLN A 135 -5.24 -4.18 -18.77
CA GLN A 135 -6.42 -4.48 -17.95
C GLN A 135 -7.14 -3.22 -17.41
N GLY A 136 -6.68 -2.03 -17.79
CA GLY A 136 -7.32 -0.76 -17.42
C GLY A 136 -6.33 0.29 -16.97
N ASN A 137 -6.78 1.20 -16.11
CA ASN A 137 -5.95 2.27 -15.57
C ASN A 137 -6.22 2.53 -14.10
N THR A 138 -5.19 2.99 -13.41
CA THR A 138 -5.29 3.41 -12.01
C THR A 138 -5.83 4.84 -11.92
N ARG A 139 -6.25 5.24 -10.71
CA ARG A 139 -6.36 6.67 -10.36
C ARG A 139 -4.97 7.31 -10.26
N GLN A 140 -4.95 8.61 -9.97
CA GLN A 140 -3.70 9.32 -9.71
C GLN A 140 -3.19 9.04 -8.29
N TYR A 141 -1.92 8.64 -8.19
CA TYR A 141 -1.22 8.44 -6.92
C TYR A 141 -0.13 9.49 -6.77
N GLN A 142 -0.08 10.11 -5.60
CA GLN A 142 0.97 11.05 -5.26
C GLN A 142 2.30 10.31 -5.08
N ILE A 143 3.32 10.71 -5.83
CA ILE A 143 4.69 10.19 -5.73
C ILE A 143 5.54 11.06 -4.81
N ARG A 144 5.39 12.39 -4.92
CA ARG A 144 6.15 13.33 -4.10
C ARG A 144 5.38 14.63 -3.92
N LYS A 145 5.42 15.18 -2.70
CA LYS A 145 5.02 16.57 -2.43
C LYS A 145 6.22 17.34 -1.89
N GLY A 146 6.35 18.61 -2.29
CA GLY A 146 7.42 19.51 -1.87
C GLY A 146 8.33 19.91 -3.03
N HIS A 147 9.63 19.99 -2.78
CA HIS A 147 10.59 20.45 -3.78
C HIS A 147 10.90 19.38 -4.84
N LEU A 148 10.60 19.73 -6.09
CA LEU A 148 10.82 18.97 -7.30
C LEU A 148 11.95 19.63 -8.10
N LYS A 149 13.07 18.91 -8.25
CA LYS A 149 14.28 19.41 -8.90
C LYS A 149 14.48 18.66 -10.22
N PRO A 150 14.58 19.36 -11.36
CA PRO A 150 15.01 18.75 -12.61
C PRO A 150 16.39 18.07 -12.48
N GLY A 151 16.55 16.91 -13.11
CA GLY A 151 17.71 16.04 -12.99
C GLY A 151 17.60 15.00 -11.86
N ASN A 152 16.72 15.19 -10.89
CA ASN A 152 16.52 14.21 -9.81
C ASN A 152 15.57 13.09 -10.24
N THR A 153 15.79 11.93 -9.62
CA THR A 153 14.93 10.75 -9.71
C THR A 153 14.23 10.55 -8.38
N TYR A 154 12.92 10.30 -8.44
CA TYR A 154 12.05 10.08 -7.30
C TYR A 154 11.47 8.66 -7.38
N GLU A 155 11.55 7.93 -6.29
CA GLU A 155 11.00 6.60 -6.16
C GLU A 155 9.85 6.61 -5.16
N ALA A 156 8.76 5.91 -5.49
CA ALA A 156 7.68 5.64 -4.56
C ALA A 156 7.07 4.26 -4.82
N TYR A 157 6.43 3.72 -3.79
CA TYR A 157 5.67 2.49 -3.84
C TYR A 157 4.20 2.84 -3.64
N ILE A 158 3.36 2.42 -4.58
CA ILE A 158 1.92 2.72 -4.56
C ILE A 158 1.13 1.42 -4.53
N ASP A 159 0.11 1.37 -3.67
CA ASP A 159 -0.80 0.24 -3.54
C ASP A 159 -2.13 0.60 -4.21
N THR A 160 -2.39 -0.01 -5.36
CA THR A 160 -3.47 0.38 -6.27
C THR A 160 -4.69 -0.52 -6.19
N GLU A 161 -5.88 -0.01 -6.53
CA GLU A 161 -7.13 -0.78 -6.40
C GLU A 161 -7.29 -1.88 -7.46
N THR A 162 -6.57 -1.81 -8.58
CA THR A 162 -6.69 -2.73 -9.72
C THR A 162 -5.32 -3.05 -10.28
N ASP A 163 -5.14 -4.27 -10.79
CA ASP A 163 -3.97 -4.58 -11.62
C ASP A 163 -4.17 -3.94 -13.00
N ALA A 164 -3.25 -3.07 -13.39
CA ALA A 164 -3.24 -2.49 -14.73
C ALA A 164 -2.86 -3.52 -15.81
N GLY A 165 -2.34 -4.69 -15.42
CA GLY A 165 -1.79 -5.70 -16.31
C GLY A 165 -0.46 -5.25 -16.92
N GLU A 166 -0.24 -5.58 -18.20
CA GLU A 166 0.94 -5.12 -18.92
C GLU A 166 0.86 -3.60 -19.10
N VAL A 167 1.79 -2.87 -18.50
CA VAL A 167 1.80 -1.40 -18.51
C VAL A 167 2.15 -0.89 -19.90
N THR A 168 1.24 -0.13 -20.51
CA THR A 168 1.41 0.43 -21.86
C THR A 168 1.75 1.91 -21.81
N LYS A 169 1.30 2.62 -20.78
CA LYS A 169 1.48 4.07 -20.64
C LYS A 169 1.43 4.50 -19.18
N MET A 170 2.16 5.56 -18.87
CA MET A 170 2.01 6.29 -17.61
C MET A 170 1.67 7.75 -17.90
N LYS A 171 0.69 8.30 -17.19
CA LYS A 171 0.40 9.74 -17.20
C LYS A 171 1.02 10.38 -15.97
N PHE A 172 1.76 11.45 -16.21
CA PHE A 172 2.36 12.29 -15.19
C PHE A 172 1.56 13.59 -15.08
N ILE A 173 1.32 14.06 -13.86
CA ILE A 173 0.78 15.38 -13.59
C ILE A 173 1.53 16.01 -12.42
N TRP A 174 1.73 17.32 -12.50
CA TRP A 174 2.25 18.11 -11.41
C TRP A 174 1.35 19.32 -11.19
N ASP A 175 1.11 19.64 -9.93
CA ASP A 175 0.37 20.83 -9.52
C ASP A 175 1.27 21.73 -8.65
N ASN A 176 1.25 23.03 -8.92
CA ASN A 176 2.04 24.00 -8.18
C ASN A 176 1.29 24.41 -6.92
N SER A 177 1.89 24.19 -5.75
CA SER A 177 1.26 24.57 -4.47
C SER A 177 1.43 26.06 -4.14
N VAL A 178 2.02 26.85 -5.05
CA VAL A 178 2.25 28.29 -4.91
C VAL A 178 1.78 29.00 -6.18
N ILE A 179 1.13 30.16 -6.04
CA ILE A 179 0.83 31.04 -7.18
C ILE A 179 2.18 31.34 -7.87
N ASN A 180 2.32 30.97 -9.13
CA ASN A 180 3.52 31.28 -9.90
C ASN A 180 3.43 32.73 -10.37
N PRO A 181 4.16 33.70 -9.78
CA PRO A 181 4.02 35.12 -10.12
C PRO A 181 4.74 35.49 -11.43
N LEU A 182 5.11 34.49 -12.25
CA LEU A 182 5.73 34.66 -13.57
C LEU A 182 4.73 34.42 -14.72
N PHE A 183 3.44 34.58 -14.43
CA PHE A 183 2.40 34.95 -15.40
C PHE A 183 1.92 36.36 -15.09
#